data_AF-B0N1W4-F1
#
_entry.id   AF-B0N1W4-F1
#
_cell.length_a   1.000
_cell.length_b   1.000
_cell.length_c   1.000
_cell.angle_alpha   90.00
_cell.angle_beta   90.00
_cell.angle_gamma   90.00
#
_symmetry.space_group_name_H-M   'P 1'
#
loop_
_entity.id
_entity.type
_entity.pdbx_description
1 polymer ?
#
loop_
_entity_poly.entity_id
_entity_poly.type
_entity_poly.pdbx_seq_one_letter_code
_entity_poly.pdbx_strand_id
1 'polypeptide(L)'
;MSFGTVLLVLGTGLLIFLVTLQLLRRGRIPVKFSILWFIVAVILLVVGIFPNFIVLISTRIGFISMSNMLVGILIFLLFAMCIALTVIVSGQATKITLLIQEVSMLKKKIVNEEKNNG
;
A
#
# COMPACT_ATOMS: atom_id res chain seq x y z
N MET A 1 17.60 22.75 -0.88
CA MET A 1 17.45 21.67 0.13
C MET A 1 18.74 21.55 0.90
N SER A 2 18.69 21.27 2.21
CA SER A 2 19.90 20.97 2.99
C SER A 2 20.40 19.57 2.61
N PHE A 3 21.72 19.34 2.69
CA PHE A 3 22.30 18.01 2.46
C PHE A 3 21.64 16.94 3.35
N GLY A 4 21.31 17.30 4.60
CA GLY A 4 20.63 16.40 5.53
C GLY A 4 19.23 15.95 5.07
N THR A 5 18.46 16.81 4.39
CA THR A 5 17.14 16.43 3.90
C THR A 5 17.21 15.44 2.74
N VAL A 6 18.22 15.57 1.89
CA VAL A 6 18.43 14.64 0.76
C VAL A 6 18.79 13.25 1.29
N LEU A 7 19.69 13.17 2.27
CA LEU A 7 20.09 11.91 2.89
C LEU A 7 18.90 11.20 3.56
N LEU A 8 18.04 11.95 4.26
CA LEU A 8 16.82 11.41 4.86
C LEU A 8 15.85 10.86 3.82
N VAL A 9 15.61 11.58 2.72
CA VAL A 9 14.70 11.14 1.64
C VAL A 9 15.24 9.88 0.96
N LEU A 10 16.54 9.82 0.67
CA LEU A 10 17.15 8.63 0.08
C LEU A 10 17.14 7.43 1.04
N GLY A 11 17.50 7.65 2.31
CA GLY A 11 17.49 6.60 3.34
C GLY A 11 16.10 6.04 3.57
N THR A 12 15.07 6.89 3.64
CA THR A 12 13.68 6.45 3.78
C THR A 12 13.17 5.70 2.54
N GLY A 13 13.47 6.19 1.33
CA GLY A 13 13.14 5.49 0.09
C GLY A 13 13.77 4.10 0.01
N LEU A 14 15.06 3.97 0.35
CA LEU A 14 15.78 2.70 0.38
C LEU A 14 15.21 1.75 1.45
N LEU A 15 14.90 2.26 2.64
CA LEU A 15 14.31 1.47 3.72
C LEU A 15 12.95 0.91 3.30
N ILE A 16 12.06 1.74 2.73
CA ILE A 16 10.75 1.31 2.25
C ILE A 16 10.91 0.24 1.15
N PHE A 17 11.85 0.43 0.22
CA PHE A 17 12.14 -0.55 -0.82
C PHE A 17 12.56 -1.90 -0.23
N LEU A 18 13.52 -1.91 0.69
CA LEU A 18 14.05 -3.13 1.31
C LEU A 18 13.00 -3.85 2.16
N VAL A 19 12.24 -3.10 2.97
CA VAL A 19 11.13 -3.65 3.77
C VAL A 19 10.08 -4.28 2.86
N THR A 20 9.68 -3.58 1.79
CA THR A 20 8.69 -4.10 0.83
C THR A 20 9.20 -5.36 0.15
N LEU A 21 10.47 -5.37 -0.29
CA LEU A 21 11.10 -6.53 -0.90
C LEU A 21 11.16 -7.72 0.06
N GLN A 22 11.48 -7.47 1.33
CA GLN A 22 11.53 -8.51 2.36
C GLN A 22 10.13 -9.07 2.67
N LEU A 23 9.11 -8.22 2.76
CA LEU A 23 7.73 -8.67 2.99
C LEU A 23 7.18 -9.45 1.79
N LEU A 24 7.55 -9.05 0.58
CA LEU A 24 7.24 -9.78 -0.65
C LEU A 24 7.93 -11.15 -0.68
N ARG A 25 9.24 -11.21 -0.38
CA ARG A 25 10.01 -12.46 -0.32
C ARG A 25 9.48 -13.42 0.74
N ARG A 26 8.95 -12.91 1.85
CA ARG A 26 8.32 -13.71 2.92
C ARG A 26 6.88 -14.14 2.59
N GLY A 27 6.34 -13.77 1.42
CA GLY A 27 4.96 -14.07 1.03
C GLY A 27 3.89 -13.39 1.91
N ARG A 28 4.28 -12.38 2.70
CA ARG A 28 3.38 -11.70 3.65
C ARG A 28 2.51 -10.63 2.97
N ILE A 29 2.95 -10.14 1.81
CA ILE A 29 2.21 -9.21 0.97
C ILE A 29 2.08 -9.82 -0.43
N PRO A 30 0.86 -9.97 -0.98
CA PRO A 30 0.70 -10.40 -2.36
C PRO A 30 1.22 -9.33 -3.32
N VAL A 31 1.82 -9.77 -4.44
CA VAL A 31 2.56 -8.94 -5.41
C VAL A 31 1.82 -7.63 -5.75
N LYS A 32 0.51 -7.71 -6.04
CA LYS A 32 -0.34 -6.56 -6.36
C LYS A 32 -0.26 -5.39 -5.36
N PHE A 33 -0.09 -5.67 -4.06
CA PHE A 33 -0.02 -4.63 -3.03
C PHE A 33 1.40 -4.10 -2.82
N SER A 34 2.41 -4.92 -3.13
CA SER A 34 3.81 -4.46 -3.10
C SER A 34 4.11 -3.41 -4.18
N ILE A 35 3.37 -3.43 -5.31
CA ILE A 35 3.53 -2.47 -6.42
C ILE A 35 3.36 -1.03 -5.93
N LEU A 36 2.32 -0.75 -5.13
CA LEU A 36 2.09 0.61 -4.60
C LEU A 36 3.25 1.07 -3.71
N TRP A 37 3.77 0.19 -2.86
CA TRP A 37 4.91 0.49 -2.01
C TRP A 37 6.21 0.70 -2.81
N PHE A 38 6.43 -0.08 -3.87
CA PHE A 38 7.55 0.13 -4.77
C PHE A 38 7.46 1.46 -5.52
N ILE A 39 6.26 1.87 -5.95
CA ILE A 39 6.06 3.18 -6.58
C ILE A 39 6.46 4.30 -5.61
N VAL A 40 6.02 4.23 -4.35
CA VAL A 40 6.39 5.22 -3.31
C VAL A 40 7.91 5.26 -3.11
N ALA A 41 8.55 4.09 -3.00
CA ALA A 41 10.01 4.01 -2.84
C ALA A 41 10.75 4.60 -4.04
N VAL A 42 10.33 4.30 -5.26
CA VAL A 42 10.92 4.83 -6.50
C VAL A 42 10.76 6.35 -6.57
N ILE A 43 9.56 6.88 -6.25
CA ILE A 43 9.33 8.33 -6.22
C ILE A 43 10.29 9.01 -5.23
N LEU A 44 10.43 8.47 -4.02
CA LEU A 44 11.37 9.01 -3.03
C LEU A 44 12.82 8.97 -3.49
N LEU A 45 13.26 7.86 -4.10
CA LEU A 45 14.61 7.73 -4.63
C LEU A 45 14.87 8.72 -5.77
N VAL A 46 13.94 8.87 -6.72
CA VAL A 46 14.07 9.83 -7.83
C VAL A 46 14.14 11.26 -7.30
N VAL A 47 13.31 11.62 -6.31
CA VAL A 47 13.33 12.95 -5.69
C VAL A 47 14.67 13.22 -4.99
N GLY A 48 15.22 12.22 -4.30
CA GLY A 48 16.52 12.34 -3.64
C GLY A 48 17.71 12.43 -4.60
N ILE A 49 17.69 11.70 -5.71
CA ILE A 49 18.78 11.69 -6.71
C ILE A 49 18.76 12.96 -7.58
N PHE A 50 17.57 13.42 -7.99
CA PHE A 50 17.41 14.56 -8.90
C PHE A 50 16.64 15.73 -8.28
N PRO A 51 17.15 16.36 -7.20
CA PRO A 51 16.42 17.42 -6.52
C PRO A 51 16.20 18.63 -7.42
N ASN A 52 17.16 19.01 -8.26
CA ASN A 52 17.05 20.20 -9.12
C ASN A 52 15.89 20.09 -10.12
N PHE A 53 15.61 18.89 -10.64
CA PHE A 53 14.48 18.65 -11.55
C PHE A 53 13.14 18.84 -10.83
N ILE A 54 13.04 18.35 -9.61
CA ILE A 54 11.85 18.46 -8.76
C ILE A 54 11.61 19.92 -8.31
N VAL A 55 12.66 20.70 -8.04
CA VAL A 55 12.54 22.15 -7.77
C VAL A 55 11.97 22.89 -8.98
N LEU A 56 12.39 22.54 -10.20
CA LEU A 56 11.90 23.17 -11.41
C LEU A 56 10.40 22.90 -11.61
N ILE A 57 9.94 21.69 -11.30
CA ILE A 57 8.52 21.36 -11.32
C ILE A 57 7.77 22.10 -10.20
N SER A 58 8.33 22.15 -8.98
CA SER A 58 7.65 22.77 -7.84
C SER A 58 7.41 24.26 -8.06
N THR A 59 8.38 24.96 -8.65
CA THR A 59 8.26 26.39 -8.97
C THR A 59 7.22 26.64 -10.07
N ARG A 60 7.04 25.72 -11.03
CA ARG A 60 5.99 25.80 -12.06
C ARG A 60 4.58 25.54 -11.52
N ILE A 61 4.45 24.63 -10.55
CA ILE A 61 3.16 24.31 -9.91
C ILE A 61 2.78 25.38 -8.86
N GLY A 62 3.72 26.24 -8.44
CA GLY A 62 3.48 27.33 -7.50
C GLY A 62 3.75 26.98 -6.03
N PHE A 63 4.50 25.89 -5.76
CA PHE A 63 4.92 25.56 -4.40
C PHE A 63 6.10 26.44 -3.95
N ILE A 64 5.95 27.08 -2.79
CA ILE A 64 6.96 27.96 -2.18
C ILE A 64 8.22 27.17 -1.77
N SER A 65 8.04 25.94 -1.27
CA SER A 65 9.13 25.06 -0.87
C SER A 65 8.95 23.67 -1.47
N MET A 66 10.05 23.15 -2.00
CA MET A 66 10.15 21.78 -2.51
C MET A 66 9.76 20.72 -1.47
N SER A 67 10.09 20.96 -0.20
CA SER A 67 9.71 20.06 0.89
C SER A 67 8.19 19.97 1.05
N ASN A 68 7.48 21.09 0.88
CA ASN A 68 6.02 21.12 0.99
C ASN A 68 5.36 20.36 -0.17
N MET A 69 5.92 20.46 -1.37
CA MET A 69 5.46 19.66 -2.52
C MET A 69 5.66 18.16 -2.24
N LEU A 70 6.84 17.76 -1.73
CA LEU A 70 7.10 16.37 -1.39
C LEU A 70 6.12 15.84 -0.33
N VAL A 71 5.86 16.61 0.72
CA VAL A 71 4.87 16.26 1.75
C VAL A 71 3.47 16.11 1.12
N GLY A 72 3.06 17.02 0.24
CA GLY A 72 1.79 16.93 -0.47
C GLY A 72 1.66 15.66 -1.31
N ILE A 73 2.71 15.30 -2.05
CA ILE A 73 2.76 14.06 -2.84
C ILE A 73 2.65 12.84 -1.92
N LEU A 74 3.38 12.82 -0.81
CA LEU A 74 3.34 11.71 0.14
C LEU A 74 1.95 11.56 0.80
N ILE A 75 1.31 12.68 1.16
CA ILE A 75 -0.07 12.66 1.69
C ILE A 75 -1.04 12.12 0.64
N PHE A 76 -0.94 12.58 -0.62
CA PHE A 76 -1.78 12.08 -1.70
C PHE A 76 -1.60 10.57 -1.92
N LEU A 77 -0.35 10.10 -1.96
CA LEU A 77 -0.04 8.68 -2.07
C LEU A 77 -0.60 7.90 -0.87
N LEU A 78 -0.47 8.43 0.35
CA LEU A 78 -1.02 7.81 1.55
C LEU A 78 -2.54 7.66 1.46
N PHE A 79 -3.26 8.69 1.00
CA PHE A 79 -4.71 8.60 0.77
C PHE A 79 -5.06 7.54 -0.29
N ALA A 80 -4.33 7.48 -1.40
CA ALA A 80 -4.52 6.45 -2.41
C ALA A 80 -4.32 5.04 -1.84
N MET A 81 -3.34 4.86 -0.95
CA MET A 81 -3.12 3.60 -0.24
C MET A 81 -4.25 3.28 0.73
N CYS A 82 -4.76 4.26 1.48
CA CYS A 82 -5.92 4.08 2.36
C CYS A 82 -7.15 3.61 1.57
N ILE A 83 -7.42 4.20 0.41
CA ILE A 83 -8.51 3.77 -0.48
C ILE A 83 -8.28 2.34 -0.96
N ALA A 84 -7.07 2.02 -1.43
CA ALA A 84 -6.73 0.67 -1.85
C ALA A 84 -6.95 -0.35 -0.72
N LEU A 85 -6.46 -0.05 0.48
CA LEU A 85 -6.67 -0.88 1.69
C LEU A 85 -8.15 -1.05 2.01
N THR A 86 -8.93 0.01 1.94
CA THR A 86 -10.37 -0.02 2.22
C THR A 86 -11.10 -0.97 1.26
N VAL A 87 -10.79 -0.88 -0.05
CA VAL A 87 -11.36 -1.78 -1.06
C VAL A 87 -10.98 -3.23 -0.81
N ILE A 88 -9.72 -3.48 -0.43
CA ILE A 88 -9.23 -4.84 -0.13
C ILE A 88 -9.94 -5.42 1.08
N VAL A 89 -10.01 -4.67 2.18
CA VAL A 89 -10.65 -5.10 3.43
C VAL A 89 -12.14 -5.34 3.22
N SER A 90 -12.82 -4.45 2.48
CA SER A 90 -14.23 -4.61 2.12
C SER A 90 -14.46 -5.90 1.32
N GLY A 91 -13.65 -6.16 0.28
CA GLY A 91 -13.75 -7.39 -0.49
C GLY A 91 -13.42 -8.65 0.32
N GLN A 92 -12.51 -8.57 1.29
CA GLN A 92 -12.22 -9.67 2.22
C GLN A 92 -13.41 -9.95 3.15
N ALA A 93 -14.06 -8.92 3.68
CA ALA A 93 -15.22 -9.07 4.54
C ALA A 93 -16.37 -9.81 3.82
N THR A 94 -16.64 -9.47 2.55
CA THR A 94 -17.63 -10.19 1.74
C THR A 94 -17.29 -11.68 1.59
N LYS A 95 -16.03 -12.01 1.31
CA LYS A 95 -15.59 -13.41 1.18
C LYS A 95 -15.75 -14.19 2.49
N ILE A 96 -15.45 -13.56 3.62
CA ILE A 96 -15.65 -14.18 4.95
C ILE A 96 -17.13 -14.49 5.17
N THR A 97 -18.02 -13.54 4.87
CA THR A 97 -19.48 -13.77 4.98
C THR A 97 -19.96 -14.93 4.11
N LEU A 98 -19.49 -15.01 2.86
CA LEU A 98 -19.83 -16.12 1.96
C LEU A 98 -19.34 -17.47 2.49
N LEU A 99 -18.09 -17.53 2.99
CA LEU A 99 -17.55 -18.76 3.59
C LEU A 99 -18.36 -19.19 4.82
N ILE A 100 -18.78 -18.25 5.67
CA ILE A 100 -19.65 -18.56 6.82
C ILE A 100 -20.98 -19.14 6.36
N GLN A 101 -21.57 -18.59 5.29
CA GLN A 101 -22.82 -19.09 4.72
C GLN A 101 -22.67 -20.49 4.14
N GLU A 102 -21.60 -20.76 3.39
CA GLU A 102 -21.29 -22.10 2.85
C GLU A 102 -21.13 -23.13 3.97
N VAL A 103 -20.34 -22.82 5.01
CA VAL A 103 -20.17 -23.68 6.18
C VAL A 103 -21.50 -23.95 6.89
N SER A 104 -22.34 -22.92 7.04
CA SER A 104 -23.66 -23.06 7.68
C SER A 104 -24.60 -23.96 6.88
N MET A 105 -24.62 -23.82 5.56
CA MET A 105 -25.40 -24.68 4.67
C MET A 105 -24.89 -26.13 4.72
N LEU A 106 -23.57 -26.32 4.74
CA LEU A 106 -22.95 -27.64 4.84
C LEU A 106 -23.32 -28.33 6.17
N LYS A 107 -23.23 -27.60 7.29
CA LYS A 107 -23.63 -28.10 8.61
C LYS A 107 -25.12 -28.48 8.67
N LYS A 108 -25.98 -27.70 8.02
CA LYS A 108 -27.42 -27.99 7.92
C LYS A 108 -27.68 -29.29 7.15
N LYS A 109 -26.96 -29.55 6.06
CA LYS A 109 -27.08 -30.79 5.28
C LYS A 109 -26.73 -32.01 6.12
N ILE A 110 -25.60 -31.97 6.84
CA ILE A 110 -25.16 -33.05 7.74
C ILE A 110 -26.23 -33.36 8.79
N VAL A 111 -26.75 -32.34 9.49
CA VAL A 111 -27.80 -32.53 10.51
C VAL A 111 -29.08 -33.12 9.93
N ASN A 112 -29.45 -32.75 8.70
CA ASN A 112 -30.63 -33.30 8.04
C ASN A 112 -30.42 -34.76 7.60
N GLU A 113 -29.22 -35.13 7.17
CA GLU A 113 -28.86 -36.51 6.82
C GLU A 113 -28.87 -37.42 8.06
N GLU A 114 -28.34 -36.95 9.19
CA GLU A 114 -28.39 -37.69 10.47
C GLU A 114 -29.83 -37.94 10.93
N LYS A 115 -30.73 -36.95 10.77
CA LYS A 115 -32.15 -37.10 11.12
C LYS A 115 -32.93 -38.05 10.21
N ASN A 116 -32.48 -38.25 8.96
CA ASN A 116 -33.19 -39.09 8.00
C ASN A 116 -32.74 -40.56 8.06
N ASN A 117 -31.59 -40.82 8.70
CA ASN A 117 -30.99 -42.15 8.84
C ASN A 117 -31.22 -42.80 10.23
N GLY A 118 -31.90 -42.12 11.15
CA GLY A 118 -32.31 -42.65 12.47
C GLY A 118 -33.83 -42.69 12.58
#